data_AF-A0A3N2PMU0-F1
#
_entry.id   AF-A0A3N2PMU0-F1
#
_cell.length_a   1.000
_cell.length_b   1.000
_cell.length_c   1.000
_cell.angle_alpha   90.00
_cell.angle_beta   90.00
_cell.angle_gamma   90.00
#
_symmetry.space_group_name_H-M   'P 1'
#
loop_
_entity.id
_entity.type
_entity.pdbx_description
1 polymer ?
#
loop_
_entity_poly.entity_id
_entity_poly.type
_entity_poly.pdbx_seq_one_letter_code
_entity_poly.pdbx_strand_id
1 'polypeptide(L)'
;MTAKFSESVARFSVDQGFLPELGENPGPLDRARHSFAMSLKQNVIQSLLSHISSYTGVLQLSLLTLSFSQEEVQARIRELTDAIRTQMPVLTQRPAIAWDDDETLTRESESFTQEIQAWRLSADDVAAGKSARKNTFPSLVGDGDAESDDFNPEPDRDNGPGRDILIYQKGIALREQLSRPGYDVDFPFAEQAEMQERHADILMACETEEETLKAKIIIQGLLSMEVKQPERDRDPDRLSRLYHKLGDLHFRIDDLPRAQKFLGRALEGRKSRALMRLEDVRVTAELLVKALLRAQAFDEARGLQRWIQ
;
A
#
# COMPACT_ATOMS: atom_id res chain seq x y z
N MET A 1 -19.51 -1.20 34.78
CA MET A 1 -18.41 -0.21 34.87
C MET A 1 -18.57 0.96 33.88
N THR A 2 -19.78 1.30 33.47
CA THR A 2 -20.06 2.33 32.44
C THR A 2 -20.55 3.66 33.01
N ALA A 3 -20.92 3.70 34.30
CA ALA A 3 -21.44 4.92 34.94
C ALA A 3 -20.35 5.94 35.33
N LYS A 4 -19.11 5.51 35.60
CA LYS A 4 -18.03 6.42 36.06
C LYS A 4 -17.33 7.20 34.95
N PHE A 5 -17.52 6.81 33.68
CA PHE A 5 -16.88 7.49 32.55
C PHE A 5 -17.72 8.67 32.03
N SER A 6 -19.05 8.60 32.15
CA SER A 6 -19.96 9.70 31.76
C SER A 6 -19.85 10.91 32.71
N GLU A 7 -19.58 10.67 34.00
CA GLU A 7 -19.45 11.72 35.00
C GLU A 7 -18.12 12.51 34.90
N SER A 8 -17.11 11.94 34.23
CA SER A 8 -15.82 12.62 34.00
C SER A 8 -15.83 13.54 32.77
N VAL A 9 -16.76 13.33 31.83
CA VAL A 9 -16.89 14.19 30.63
C VAL A 9 -17.80 15.39 30.90
N ALA A 10 -18.75 15.27 31.83
CA ALA A 10 -19.64 16.37 32.23
C ALA A 10 -18.98 17.45 33.11
N ARG A 11 -17.73 17.26 33.57
CA ARG A 11 -16.98 18.27 34.34
C ARG A 11 -16.11 19.20 33.49
N PHE A 12 -16.11 19.03 32.18
CA PHE A 12 -15.55 20.00 31.22
C PHE A 12 -16.65 20.79 30.51
N SER A 13 -17.69 21.20 31.25
CA SER A 13 -18.39 22.44 30.88
C SER A 13 -17.41 23.57 31.10
N VAL A 14 -16.81 24.01 30.00
CA VAL A 14 -16.01 25.24 29.94
C VAL A 14 -16.91 26.37 30.37
N ASP A 15 -16.78 26.78 31.63
CA ASP A 15 -17.28 28.04 32.14
C ASP A 15 -16.90 29.12 31.13
N GLN A 16 -17.89 29.86 30.62
CA GLN A 16 -17.70 31.05 29.78
C GLN A 16 -17.17 32.24 30.63
N GLY A 17 -16.23 31.96 31.52
CA GLY A 17 -15.54 32.95 32.33
C GLY A 17 -14.33 33.48 31.56
N PHE A 18 -14.40 34.77 31.21
CA PHE A 18 -13.30 35.63 30.80
C PHE A 18 -11.94 35.14 31.34
N LEU A 19 -11.00 34.82 30.44
CA LEU A 19 -9.60 34.61 30.82
C LEU A 19 -9.10 35.91 31.46
N PRO A 20 -8.53 35.88 32.68
CA PRO A 20 -7.91 37.07 33.25
C PRO A 20 -6.72 37.47 32.37
N GLU A 21 -6.73 38.72 31.91
CA GLU A 21 -5.62 39.30 31.16
C GLU A 21 -4.33 39.18 31.99
N LEU A 22 -3.24 38.77 31.33
CA LEU A 22 -1.94 38.63 31.98
C LEU A 22 -1.49 40.02 32.46
N GLY A 23 -1.36 40.20 33.78
CA GLY A 23 -0.76 41.41 34.35
C GLY A 23 0.68 41.63 33.84
N GLU A 24 1.19 42.86 33.94
CA GLU A 24 2.38 43.39 33.24
C GLU A 24 3.70 42.57 33.37
N ASN A 25 3.77 41.50 34.17
CA ASN A 25 4.89 40.57 34.20
C ASN A 25 4.46 39.11 34.47
N PRO A 26 4.11 38.31 33.45
CA PRO A 26 3.73 36.93 33.67
C PRO A 26 4.96 36.01 33.84
N GLY A 27 4.91 35.21 34.90
CA GLY A 27 5.92 34.18 35.19
C GLY A 27 6.03 33.16 34.05
N PRO A 28 7.16 32.42 33.96
CA PRO A 28 7.40 31.47 32.87
C PRO A 28 6.34 30.35 32.80
N LEU A 29 5.77 29.95 33.94
CA LEU A 29 4.69 28.96 34.02
C LEU A 29 3.37 29.51 33.44
N ASP A 30 3.05 30.79 33.68
CA ASP A 30 1.81 31.41 33.23
C ASP A 30 1.84 31.68 31.72
N ARG A 31 3.02 32.04 31.19
CA ARG A 31 3.25 32.10 29.74
C ARG A 31 3.07 30.75 29.06
N ALA A 32 3.61 29.68 29.66
CA ALA A 32 3.43 28.33 29.14
C ALA A 32 1.95 27.92 29.15
N ARG A 33 1.23 28.15 30.26
CA ARG A 33 -0.21 27.86 30.36
C ARG A 33 -1.02 28.63 29.33
N HIS A 34 -0.71 29.91 29.11
CA HIS A 34 -1.38 30.71 28.10
C HIS A 34 -1.07 30.23 26.67
N SER A 35 0.19 29.88 26.36
CA SER A 35 0.56 29.32 25.05
C SER A 35 -0.10 27.96 24.79
N PHE A 36 -0.21 27.11 25.81
CA PHE A 36 -0.93 25.84 25.70
C PHE A 36 -2.44 26.06 25.50
N ALA A 37 -3.05 27.00 26.23
CA ALA A 37 -4.45 27.35 26.05
C ALA A 37 -4.73 27.92 24.64
N MET A 38 -3.83 28.76 24.11
CA MET A 38 -3.93 29.28 22.75
C MET A 38 -3.74 28.20 21.69
N SER A 39 -2.82 27.25 21.92
CA SER A 39 -2.63 26.09 21.03
C SER A 39 -3.87 25.19 21.01
N LEU A 40 -4.49 24.90 22.16
CA LEU A 40 -5.73 24.12 22.25
C LEU A 40 -6.96 24.82 21.62
N LYS A 41 -6.96 26.16 21.60
CA LYS A 41 -7.96 26.98 20.89
C LYS A 41 -7.67 27.11 19.40
N GLN A 42 -6.53 26.64 18.91
CA GLN A 42 -6.21 26.70 17.49
C GLN A 42 -7.24 25.88 16.70
N ASN A 43 -7.83 26.49 15.68
CA ASN A 43 -8.90 25.90 14.85
C ASN A 43 -8.54 24.51 14.30
N VAL A 44 -7.24 24.24 14.11
CA VAL A 44 -6.73 22.94 13.66
C VAL A 44 -6.96 21.84 14.71
N ILE A 45 -6.71 22.11 15.99
CA ILE A 45 -6.91 21.14 17.08
C ILE A 45 -8.41 20.89 17.28
N GLN A 46 -9.24 21.93 17.23
CA GLN A 46 -10.69 21.79 17.30
C GLN A 46 -11.25 21.01 16.11
N SER A 47 -10.73 21.26 14.90
CA SER A 47 -11.09 20.49 13.70
C SER A 47 -10.68 19.02 13.83
N LEU A 48 -9.48 18.72 14.34
CA LEU A 48 -9.06 17.35 14.58
C LEU A 48 -9.94 16.64 15.62
N LEU A 49 -10.29 17.31 16.72
CA LEU A 49 -11.21 16.76 17.72
C LEU A 49 -12.60 16.47 17.12
N SER A 50 -13.12 17.39 16.30
CA SER A 50 -14.39 17.18 15.59
C SER A 50 -14.33 15.98 14.64
N HIS A 51 -13.25 15.82 13.88
CA HIS A 51 -13.04 14.65 13.02
C HIS A 51 -12.97 13.36 13.83
N ILE A 52 -12.22 13.33 14.93
CA ILE A 52 -12.13 12.15 15.80
C ILE A 52 -13.52 11.77 16.32
N SER A 53 -14.31 12.73 16.78
CA SER A 53 -15.69 12.48 17.23
C SER A 53 -16.58 11.95 16.10
N SER A 54 -16.48 12.52 14.89
CA SER A 54 -17.24 12.08 13.73
C SER A 54 -16.88 10.64 13.31
N TYR A 55 -15.59 10.33 13.17
CA TYR A 55 -15.13 8.98 12.84
C TYR A 55 -15.51 7.94 13.90
N THR A 56 -15.47 8.33 15.18
CA THR A 56 -15.91 7.45 16.27
C THR A 56 -17.39 7.12 16.15
N GLY A 57 -18.23 8.10 15.81
CA GLY A 57 -19.66 7.88 15.57
C GLY A 57 -19.93 6.95 14.37
N VAL A 58 -19.23 7.17 13.26
CA VAL A 58 -19.33 6.29 12.07
C VAL A 58 -18.88 4.87 12.39
N LEU A 59 -17.79 4.71 13.13
CA LEU A 59 -17.29 3.39 13.56
C LEU A 59 -18.30 2.69 14.47
N GLN A 60 -18.88 3.37 15.44
CA GLN A 60 -19.91 2.80 16.31
C GLN A 60 -21.16 2.39 15.52
N LEU A 61 -21.61 3.22 14.58
CA LEU A 61 -22.71 2.89 13.69
C LEU A 61 -22.39 1.65 12.85
N SER A 62 -21.20 1.60 12.23
CA SER A 62 -20.77 0.45 11.42
C SER A 62 -20.70 -0.84 12.24
N LEU A 63 -20.20 -0.77 13.49
CA LEU A 63 -20.12 -1.90 14.39
C LEU A 63 -21.52 -2.38 14.78
N LEU A 64 -22.44 -1.45 15.04
CA LEU A 64 -23.82 -1.76 15.40
C LEU A 64 -24.56 -2.38 14.20
N THR A 65 -24.42 -1.82 13.01
CA THR A 65 -25.00 -2.38 11.77
C THR A 65 -24.45 -3.77 11.46
N LEU A 66 -23.15 -3.99 11.62
CA LEU A 66 -22.55 -5.31 11.47
C LEU A 66 -23.08 -6.30 12.51
N SER A 67 -23.19 -5.89 13.77
CA SER A 67 -23.77 -6.74 14.83
C SER A 67 -25.22 -7.11 14.56
N PHE A 68 -26.02 -6.17 14.04
CA PHE A 68 -27.41 -6.41 13.65
C PHE A 68 -27.49 -7.37 12.45
N SER A 69 -26.65 -7.17 11.43
CA SER A 69 -26.58 -8.07 10.28
C SER A 69 -26.16 -9.49 10.67
N GLN A 70 -25.27 -9.62 11.66
CA GLN A 70 -24.86 -10.92 12.18
C GLN A 70 -26.00 -11.61 12.94
N GLU A 71 -26.77 -10.88 13.76
CA GLU A 71 -27.94 -11.43 14.44
C GLU A 71 -29.05 -11.84 13.46
N GLU A 72 -29.28 -11.06 12.41
CA GLU A 72 -30.25 -11.36 11.35
C GLU A 72 -29.84 -12.59 10.54
N VAL A 73 -28.56 -12.71 10.17
CA VAL A 73 -28.00 -13.90 9.53
C VAL A 73 -28.12 -15.12 10.46
N GLN A 74 -27.80 -14.98 11.75
CA GLN A 74 -27.94 -16.07 12.72
C GLN A 74 -29.39 -16.48 12.96
N ALA A 75 -30.32 -15.53 12.98
CA ALA A 75 -31.75 -15.80 13.09
C ALA A 75 -32.24 -16.57 11.85
N ARG A 76 -31.82 -16.17 10.65
CA ARG A 76 -32.18 -16.85 9.40
C ARG A 76 -31.58 -18.25 9.30
N ILE A 77 -30.35 -18.45 9.79
CA ILE A 77 -29.74 -19.78 9.91
C ILE A 77 -30.54 -20.66 10.87
N ARG A 78 -30.98 -20.15 12.03
CA ARG A 78 -31.82 -20.92 12.96
C ARG A 78 -33.17 -21.27 12.33
N GLU A 79 -33.81 -20.33 11.67
CA GLU A 79 -35.07 -20.55 10.96
C GLU A 79 -34.95 -21.64 9.87
N LEU A 80 -33.90 -21.58 9.04
CA LEU A 80 -33.61 -22.60 8.04
C LEU A 80 -33.28 -23.96 8.68
N THR A 81 -32.56 -23.96 9.79
CA THR A 81 -32.21 -25.18 10.53
C THR A 81 -33.45 -25.85 11.13
N ASP A 82 -34.38 -25.05 11.66
CA ASP A 82 -35.64 -25.55 12.21
C ASP A 82 -36.62 -25.98 11.10
N ALA A 83 -36.61 -25.32 9.94
CA ALA A 83 -37.36 -25.75 8.75
C ALA A 83 -36.87 -27.11 8.22
N ILE A 84 -35.56 -27.32 8.15
CA ILE A 84 -34.97 -28.63 7.76
C ILE A 84 -35.32 -29.71 8.78
N ARG A 85 -35.27 -29.39 10.08
CA ARG A 85 -35.58 -30.34 11.15
C ARG A 85 -37.06 -30.72 11.20
N THR A 86 -37.96 -29.81 10.86
CA THR A 86 -39.41 -30.07 10.81
C THR A 86 -39.85 -30.81 9.53
N GLN A 87 -39.11 -30.68 8.43
CA GLN A 87 -39.39 -31.40 7.18
C GLN A 87 -38.90 -32.85 7.15
N MET A 88 -38.09 -33.29 8.13
CA MET A 88 -37.56 -34.67 8.19
C MET A 88 -38.05 -35.44 9.43
N PRO A 89 -39.30 -35.94 9.47
CA PRO A 89 -39.66 -36.97 10.40
C PRO A 89 -39.29 -38.34 9.81
N VAL A 90 -38.28 -38.98 10.40
CA VAL A 90 -38.05 -40.44 10.37
C VAL A 90 -37.87 -41.09 8.99
N LEU A 91 -36.61 -41.36 8.61
CA LEU A 91 -36.27 -42.61 7.92
C LEU A 91 -35.07 -43.27 8.62
N THR A 92 -35.35 -43.74 9.84
CA THR A 92 -34.69 -44.91 10.40
C THR A 92 -35.17 -46.14 9.64
N GLN A 93 -34.25 -47.08 9.34
CA GLN A 93 -34.46 -48.42 8.79
C GLN A 93 -34.72 -48.54 7.27
N ARG A 94 -33.67 -49.02 6.58
CA ARG A 94 -33.69 -49.60 5.24
C ARG A 94 -33.94 -51.11 5.37
N PRO A 95 -35.02 -51.71 4.83
CA PRO A 95 -35.02 -53.11 4.43
C PRO A 95 -34.55 -53.23 2.98
N ALA A 96 -33.77 -54.28 2.74
CA ALA A 96 -33.21 -54.65 1.45
C ALA A 96 -34.29 -55.09 0.46
N ILE A 97 -34.27 -54.52 -0.74
CA ILE A 97 -34.82 -55.14 -1.96
C ILE A 97 -33.82 -54.85 -3.08
N ALA A 98 -33.23 -55.94 -3.56
CA ALA A 98 -32.28 -56.01 -4.66
C ALA A 98 -32.99 -55.82 -6.00
N TRP A 99 -32.43 -54.96 -6.85
CA TRP A 99 -32.50 -55.09 -8.31
C TRP A 99 -31.22 -54.54 -8.93
N ASP A 100 -30.51 -55.47 -9.55
CA ASP A 100 -29.63 -55.43 -10.70
C ASP A 100 -28.42 -54.50 -10.79
N ASP A 101 -27.35 -55.18 -11.21
CA ASP A 101 -25.99 -54.73 -11.47
C ASP A 101 -25.95 -53.54 -12.43
N ASP A 102 -25.49 -52.40 -11.93
CA ASP A 102 -24.90 -51.34 -12.75
C ASP A 102 -23.59 -50.88 -12.09
N GLU A 103 -22.46 -51.47 -12.54
CA GLU A 103 -21.11 -51.18 -12.04
C GLU A 103 -20.67 -49.71 -12.26
N THR A 104 -21.46 -48.90 -12.98
CA THR A 104 -21.20 -47.47 -13.18
C THR A 104 -21.67 -46.58 -12.02
N LEU A 105 -22.71 -46.97 -11.29
CA LEU A 105 -23.27 -46.18 -10.19
C LEU A 105 -22.47 -46.31 -8.88
N THR A 106 -21.83 -47.46 -8.64
CA THR A 106 -21.00 -47.69 -7.45
C THR A 106 -19.72 -46.87 -7.49
N ARG A 107 -19.08 -46.76 -8.67
CA ARG A 107 -17.85 -45.97 -8.82
C ARG A 107 -18.10 -44.47 -8.69
N GLU A 108 -19.22 -43.97 -9.22
CA GLU A 108 -19.62 -42.57 -9.04
C GLU A 108 -20.04 -42.27 -7.60
N SER A 109 -20.78 -43.19 -6.95
CA SER A 109 -21.19 -43.05 -5.54
C SER A 109 -20.00 -43.07 -4.58
N GLU A 110 -19.00 -43.92 -4.83
CA GLU A 110 -17.73 -43.94 -4.09
C GLU A 110 -16.90 -42.68 -4.35
N SER A 111 -16.86 -42.20 -5.60
CA SER A 111 -16.17 -40.93 -5.93
C SER A 111 -16.82 -39.71 -5.29
N PHE A 112 -18.16 -39.66 -5.28
CA PHE A 112 -18.94 -38.57 -4.69
C PHE A 112 -18.85 -38.57 -3.16
N THR A 113 -18.85 -39.75 -2.54
CA THR A 113 -18.64 -39.85 -1.08
C THR A 113 -17.21 -39.50 -0.67
N GLN A 114 -16.22 -39.86 -1.49
CA GLN A 114 -14.82 -39.47 -1.28
C GLN A 114 -14.61 -37.96 -1.46
N GLU A 115 -15.27 -37.36 -2.44
CA GLU A 115 -15.26 -35.92 -2.66
C GLU A 115 -15.94 -35.17 -1.50
N ILE A 116 -17.11 -35.60 -1.03
CA ILE A 116 -17.77 -35.01 0.14
C ILE A 116 -16.89 -35.10 1.40
N GLN A 117 -16.15 -36.20 1.58
CA GLN A 117 -15.22 -36.34 2.71
C GLN A 117 -14.02 -35.38 2.56
N ALA A 118 -13.48 -35.20 1.36
CA ALA A 118 -12.42 -34.24 1.08
C ALA A 118 -12.86 -32.80 1.33
N TRP A 119 -14.10 -32.45 0.94
CA TRP A 119 -14.68 -31.14 1.22
C TRP A 119 -14.87 -30.90 2.72
N ARG A 120 -15.29 -31.90 3.50
CA ARG A 120 -15.41 -31.78 4.96
C ARG A 120 -14.05 -31.55 5.63
N LEU A 121 -13.02 -32.30 5.24
CA LEU A 121 -11.66 -32.14 5.76
C LEU A 121 -11.07 -30.77 5.39
N SER A 122 -11.30 -30.30 4.17
CA SER A 122 -10.87 -28.96 3.72
C SER A 122 -11.59 -27.83 4.46
N ALA A 123 -12.90 -27.96 4.67
CA ALA A 123 -13.68 -27.00 5.44
C ALA A 123 -13.26 -26.95 6.92
N ASP A 124 -12.97 -28.10 7.53
CA ASP A 124 -12.46 -28.18 8.90
C ASP A 124 -11.05 -27.59 9.03
N ASP A 125 -10.17 -27.75 8.03
CA ASP A 125 -8.84 -27.12 8.01
C ASP A 125 -8.90 -25.59 7.86
N VAL A 126 -9.88 -25.07 7.09
CA VAL A 126 -10.15 -23.63 6.97
C VAL A 126 -10.74 -23.08 8.28
N ALA A 127 -11.67 -23.79 8.92
CA ALA A 127 -12.21 -23.41 10.23
C ALA A 127 -11.14 -23.46 11.34
N ALA A 128 -10.14 -24.34 11.22
CA ALA A 128 -8.97 -24.42 12.09
C ALA A 128 -7.86 -23.41 11.73
N GLY A 129 -8.06 -22.52 10.75
CA GLY A 129 -7.15 -21.42 10.43
C GLY A 129 -5.85 -21.83 9.73
N LYS A 130 -5.80 -22.99 9.08
CA LYS A 130 -4.62 -23.42 8.31
C LYS A 130 -4.75 -22.95 6.86
N SER A 131 -3.80 -22.13 6.41
CA SER A 131 -3.79 -21.55 5.06
C SER A 131 -3.75 -22.62 3.97
N ALA A 132 -4.81 -22.71 3.16
CA ALA A 132 -4.91 -23.63 2.04
C ALA A 132 -3.88 -23.28 0.95
N ARG A 133 -2.98 -24.23 0.67
CA ARG A 133 -2.04 -24.18 -0.46
C ARG A 133 -2.81 -24.20 -1.78
N LYS A 134 -2.51 -23.24 -2.66
CA LYS A 134 -3.01 -23.14 -4.04
C LYS A 134 -2.68 -24.42 -4.81
N ASN A 135 -3.70 -25.15 -5.26
CA ASN A 135 -3.60 -26.01 -6.42
C ASN A 135 -4.72 -25.68 -7.41
N THR A 136 -4.26 -25.20 -8.55
CA THR A 136 -4.83 -25.09 -9.90
C THR A 136 -5.97 -26.07 -10.20
N PHE A 137 -7.11 -25.53 -10.65
CA PHE A 137 -8.10 -26.25 -11.47
C PHE A 137 -8.28 -25.53 -12.82
N PRO A 138 -8.60 -26.27 -13.90
CA PRO A 138 -8.53 -25.80 -15.28
C PRO A 138 -9.81 -25.07 -15.75
N SER A 139 -9.58 -24.21 -16.74
CA SER A 139 -10.52 -23.39 -17.50
C SER A 139 -11.72 -24.17 -18.05
N LEU A 140 -12.92 -23.61 -17.89
CA LEU A 140 -14.10 -23.94 -18.67
C LEU A 140 -14.86 -22.66 -19.02
N VAL A 141 -15.07 -22.49 -20.31
CA VAL A 141 -15.69 -21.36 -21.01
C VAL A 141 -17.20 -21.36 -20.75
N GLY A 142 -17.79 -20.19 -20.55
CA GLY A 142 -19.24 -19.99 -20.48
C GLY A 142 -19.59 -18.53 -20.73
N ASP A 143 -20.06 -18.24 -21.93
CA ASP A 143 -20.68 -16.97 -22.32
C ASP A 143 -21.87 -16.63 -21.42
N GLY A 144 -21.95 -15.37 -21.02
CA GLY A 144 -23.06 -14.84 -20.24
C GLY A 144 -23.00 -13.32 -20.23
N ASP A 145 -23.69 -12.72 -21.21
CA ASP A 145 -24.02 -11.29 -21.23
C ASP A 145 -24.76 -10.92 -19.94
N ALA A 146 -24.09 -10.13 -19.10
CA ALA A 146 -24.70 -9.41 -18.00
C ALA A 146 -24.06 -8.03 -17.96
N GLU A 147 -24.79 -7.04 -18.50
CA GLU A 147 -24.62 -5.63 -18.16
C GLU A 147 -24.84 -5.48 -16.65
N SER A 148 -23.79 -5.70 -15.86
CA SER A 148 -23.71 -5.20 -14.51
C SER A 148 -23.11 -3.82 -14.57
N ASP A 149 -23.98 -2.83 -14.47
CA ASP A 149 -23.74 -1.46 -14.03
C ASP A 149 -22.59 -1.44 -13.01
N ASP A 150 -21.39 -1.13 -13.50
CA ASP A 150 -20.16 -1.01 -12.72
C ASP A 150 -20.21 0.36 -12.02
N PHE A 151 -21.16 0.51 -11.10
CA PHE A 151 -21.19 1.60 -10.15
C PHE A 151 -20.03 1.37 -9.19
N ASN A 152 -18.83 1.77 -9.60
CA ASN A 152 -17.67 1.88 -8.74
C ASN A 152 -17.81 3.21 -7.96
N PRO A 153 -18.16 3.21 -6.67
CA PRO A 153 -18.30 4.43 -5.89
C PRO A 153 -16.93 4.94 -5.44
N GLU A 154 -15.91 4.80 -6.27
CA GLU A 154 -14.70 5.57 -6.13
C GLU A 154 -14.90 6.85 -6.94
N PRO A 155 -15.02 8.02 -6.29
CA PRO A 155 -15.04 9.26 -7.04
C PRO A 155 -13.74 9.28 -7.86
N ASP A 156 -13.87 9.44 -9.18
CA ASP A 156 -12.77 9.75 -10.08
C ASP A 156 -11.92 10.81 -9.38
N ARG A 157 -10.79 10.39 -8.80
CA ARG A 157 -9.88 11.29 -8.11
C ARG A 157 -9.07 11.98 -9.18
N ASP A 158 -9.72 12.98 -9.74
CA ASP A 158 -9.19 13.99 -10.61
C ASP A 158 -7.96 14.63 -9.93
N ASN A 159 -6.78 14.36 -10.48
CA ASN A 159 -5.56 15.18 -10.45
C ASN A 159 -4.94 15.61 -9.09
N GLY A 160 -5.17 14.85 -8.01
CA GLY A 160 -4.46 15.06 -6.74
C GLY A 160 -3.18 14.20 -6.62
N PRO A 161 -2.06 14.70 -6.04
CA PRO A 161 -0.92 13.84 -5.75
C PRO A 161 -1.36 12.69 -4.83
N GLY A 162 -1.03 11.46 -5.22
CA GLY A 162 -1.40 10.25 -4.48
C GLY A 162 -1.08 10.37 -2.99
N ARG A 163 -1.91 9.74 -2.14
CA ARG A 163 -1.79 9.78 -0.67
C ARG A 163 -0.35 9.49 -0.21
N ASP A 164 0.35 8.61 -0.90
CA ASP A 164 1.73 8.21 -0.61
C ASP A 164 2.74 9.33 -0.89
N ILE A 165 2.57 10.10 -1.97
CA ILE A 165 3.40 11.29 -2.27
C ILE A 165 3.30 12.29 -1.11
N LEU A 166 2.08 12.57 -0.63
CA LEU A 166 1.84 13.53 0.44
C LEU A 166 2.45 13.09 1.78
N ILE A 167 2.41 11.79 2.08
CA ILE A 167 3.02 11.23 3.30
C ILE A 167 4.54 11.38 3.23
N TYR A 168 5.16 11.03 2.10
CA TYR A 168 6.62 11.13 1.94
C TYR A 168 7.12 12.57 1.93
N GLN A 169 6.41 13.49 1.25
CA GLN A 169 6.75 14.92 1.30
C GLN A 169 6.71 15.48 2.72
N LYS A 170 5.66 15.15 3.49
CA LYS A 170 5.55 15.55 4.89
C LYS A 170 6.66 14.93 5.75
N GLY A 171 7.02 13.67 5.50
CA GLY A 171 8.11 12.99 6.20
C GLY A 171 9.47 13.66 5.99
N ILE A 172 9.80 14.00 4.74
CA ILE A 172 11.04 14.73 4.41
C ILE A 172 11.04 16.11 5.07
N ALA A 173 9.94 16.86 4.95
CA ALA A 173 9.83 18.20 5.52
C ALA A 173 9.96 18.20 7.06
N LEU A 174 9.39 17.19 7.74
CA LEU A 174 9.51 17.04 9.18
C LEU A 174 10.95 16.73 9.60
N ARG A 175 11.63 15.80 8.89
CA ARG A 175 13.05 15.48 9.11
C ARG A 175 13.96 16.70 8.93
N GLU A 176 13.74 17.48 7.88
CA GLU A 176 14.51 18.70 7.61
C GLU A 176 14.27 19.79 8.68
N GLN A 177 13.05 19.90 9.22
CA GLN A 177 12.74 20.80 10.33
C GLN A 177 13.41 20.38 11.65
N LEU A 178 13.47 19.07 11.91
CA LEU A 178 14.13 18.51 13.08
C LEU A 178 15.66 18.56 12.99
N SER A 179 16.22 18.78 11.80
CA SER A 179 17.66 19.01 11.59
C SER A 179 18.07 20.48 11.80
N ARG A 180 17.13 21.39 12.09
CA ARG A 180 17.45 22.81 12.35
C ARG A 180 18.13 22.97 13.71
N PRO A 181 19.04 23.96 13.86
CA PRO A 181 19.76 24.18 15.11
C PRO A 181 18.77 24.40 16.26
N GLY A 182 18.76 23.48 17.22
CA GLY A 182 17.78 23.42 18.32
C GLY A 182 17.33 22.00 18.68
N TYR A 183 17.49 21.04 17.76
CA TYR A 183 17.26 19.61 18.00
C TYR A 183 18.54 18.83 17.65
N ASP A 184 18.98 17.95 18.55
CA ASP A 184 20.26 17.21 18.48
C ASP A 184 20.13 15.93 17.63
N VAL A 185 19.50 16.06 16.45
CA VAL A 185 19.29 14.96 15.51
C VAL A 185 19.99 15.29 14.21
N ASP A 186 21.18 14.73 14.02
CA ASP A 186 21.92 14.84 12.78
C ASP A 186 21.11 14.24 11.63
N PHE A 187 21.02 14.98 10.51
CA PHE A 187 20.44 14.49 9.26
C PHE A 187 21.54 14.38 8.21
N PRO A 188 22.31 13.28 8.20
CA PRO A 188 23.44 13.14 7.31
C PRO A 188 22.97 13.08 5.86
N PHE A 189 23.80 13.60 4.95
CA PHE A 189 23.48 13.66 3.52
C PHE A 189 23.11 12.27 2.95
N ALA A 190 23.73 11.19 3.43
CA ALA A 190 23.38 9.84 2.99
C ALA A 190 21.92 9.47 3.27
N GLU A 191 21.39 9.82 4.44
CA GLU A 191 19.99 9.57 4.80
C GLU A 191 19.06 10.49 4.01
N GLN A 192 19.43 11.77 3.85
CA GLN A 192 18.69 12.72 3.04
C GLN A 192 18.58 12.26 1.58
N ALA A 193 19.68 11.80 1.00
CA ALA A 193 19.74 11.31 -0.36
C ALA A 193 18.87 10.06 -0.55
N GLU A 194 18.90 9.13 0.41
CA GLU A 194 18.06 7.93 0.37
C GLU A 194 16.57 8.28 0.45
N MET A 195 16.18 9.20 1.33
CA MET A 195 14.79 9.65 1.44
C MET A 195 14.30 10.35 0.16
N GLN A 196 15.13 11.22 -0.43
CA GLN A 196 14.79 11.90 -1.67
C GLN A 196 14.77 10.92 -2.86
N GLU A 197 15.65 9.92 -2.88
CA GLU A 197 15.64 8.85 -3.87
C GLU A 197 14.33 8.04 -3.79
N ARG A 198 13.87 7.67 -2.59
CA ARG A 198 12.56 6.99 -2.41
C ARG A 198 11.38 7.86 -2.83
N HIS A 199 11.42 9.16 -2.54
CA HIS A 199 10.38 10.09 -3.00
C HIS A 199 10.33 10.15 -4.53
N ALA A 200 11.48 10.17 -5.20
CA ALA A 200 11.53 10.09 -6.66
C ALA A 200 10.98 8.75 -7.19
N ASP A 201 11.23 7.63 -6.51
CA ASP A 201 10.69 6.32 -6.91
C ASP A 201 9.15 6.30 -6.86
N ILE A 202 8.56 6.92 -5.84
CA ILE A 202 7.09 7.03 -5.72
C ILE A 202 6.53 7.90 -6.84
N LEU A 203 7.17 9.03 -7.12
CA LEU A 203 6.77 9.91 -8.22
C LEU A 203 6.87 9.17 -9.57
N MET A 204 7.91 8.35 -9.77
CA MET A 204 8.05 7.52 -10.95
C MET A 204 6.97 6.43 -11.05
N ALA A 205 6.46 5.92 -9.93
CA ALA A 205 5.38 4.93 -9.93
C ALA A 205 4.01 5.51 -10.29
N CYS A 206 3.84 6.84 -10.20
CA CYS A 206 2.56 7.49 -10.53
C CYS A 206 2.30 7.66 -12.03
N GLU A 207 3.29 7.36 -12.89
CA GLU A 207 3.20 7.34 -14.37
C GLU A 207 2.66 8.62 -15.07
N THR A 208 2.42 9.68 -14.31
CA THR A 208 2.00 10.99 -14.78
C THR A 208 3.19 11.81 -15.29
N GLU A 209 2.97 12.66 -16.31
CA GLU A 209 4.00 13.53 -16.87
C GLU A 209 4.54 14.55 -15.83
N GLU A 210 3.67 15.13 -15.01
CA GLU A 210 4.08 16.11 -14.00
C GLU A 210 4.95 15.47 -12.93
N GLU A 211 4.55 14.30 -12.43
CA GLU A 211 5.31 13.52 -11.45
C GLU A 211 6.65 13.06 -12.02
N THR A 212 6.68 12.66 -13.30
CA THR A 212 7.91 12.28 -14.01
C THR A 212 8.89 13.46 -14.10
N LEU A 213 8.41 14.67 -14.35
CA LEU A 213 9.22 15.88 -14.34
C LEU A 213 9.71 16.24 -12.93
N LYS A 214 8.86 16.14 -11.91
CA LYS A 214 9.23 16.35 -10.50
C LYS A 214 10.33 15.36 -10.07
N ALA A 215 10.16 14.07 -10.39
CA ALA A 215 11.16 13.02 -10.13
C ALA A 215 12.50 13.35 -10.81
N LYS A 216 12.47 13.78 -12.07
CA LYS A 216 13.67 14.19 -12.81
C LYS A 216 14.42 15.31 -12.11
N ILE A 217 13.73 16.35 -11.66
CA ILE A 217 14.36 17.47 -10.95
C ILE A 217 15.06 16.98 -9.67
N ILE A 218 14.39 16.13 -8.89
CA ILE A 218 14.93 15.56 -7.65
C ILE A 218 16.19 14.73 -7.94
N ILE A 219 16.13 13.80 -8.89
CA ILE A 219 17.27 12.92 -9.19
C ILE A 219 18.43 13.70 -9.82
N GLN A 220 18.18 14.71 -10.65
CA GLN A 220 19.23 15.59 -11.17
C GLN A 220 19.89 16.40 -10.05
N GLY A 221 19.11 16.92 -9.10
CA GLY A 221 19.61 17.60 -7.92
C GLY A 221 20.54 16.69 -7.10
N LEU A 222 20.05 15.50 -6.76
CA LEU A 222 20.82 14.48 -6.02
C LEU A 222 22.12 14.11 -6.73
N LEU A 223 22.05 13.84 -8.03
CA LEU A 223 23.24 13.49 -8.81
C LEU A 223 24.27 14.64 -8.79
N SER A 224 23.82 15.88 -8.90
CA SER A 224 24.71 17.04 -8.84
C SER A 224 25.41 17.19 -7.49
N MET A 225 24.73 16.83 -6.39
CA MET A 225 25.29 16.83 -5.05
C MET A 225 26.28 15.66 -4.85
N GLU A 226 25.93 14.46 -5.30
CA GLU A 226 26.78 13.27 -5.22
C GLU A 226 28.08 13.41 -6.03
N VAL A 227 28.02 14.06 -7.19
CA VAL A 227 29.21 14.37 -7.99
C VAL A 227 30.09 15.45 -7.33
N LYS A 228 29.49 16.38 -6.59
CA LYS A 228 30.25 17.41 -5.85
C LYS A 228 30.92 16.90 -4.58
N GLN A 229 30.50 15.75 -4.06
CA GLN A 229 31.14 15.13 -2.91
C GLN A 229 32.59 14.72 -3.23
N PRO A 230 33.48 14.75 -2.22
CA PRO A 230 34.84 14.26 -2.35
C PRO A 230 34.83 12.76 -2.67
N GLU A 231 35.84 12.28 -3.41
CA GLU A 231 35.90 10.88 -3.87
C GLU A 231 35.86 9.83 -2.73
N ARG A 232 36.23 10.23 -1.51
CA ARG A 232 36.21 9.36 -0.32
C ARG A 232 34.81 9.05 0.19
N ASP A 233 33.89 10.02 0.06
CA ASP A 233 32.53 9.92 0.60
C ASP A 233 31.50 9.62 -0.50
N ARG A 234 31.94 9.66 -1.76
CA ARG A 234 31.12 9.37 -2.93
C ARG A 234 30.71 7.91 -2.93
N ASP A 235 29.41 7.66 -3.01
CA ASP A 235 28.87 6.31 -3.15
C ASP A 235 28.78 5.93 -4.65
N PRO A 236 29.69 5.10 -5.19
CA PRO A 236 29.61 4.65 -6.58
C PRO A 236 28.36 3.81 -6.83
N ASP A 237 27.83 3.13 -5.80
CA ASP A 237 26.60 2.35 -5.86
C ASP A 237 25.41 3.23 -6.14
N ARG A 238 25.26 4.30 -5.36
CA ARG A 238 24.23 5.30 -5.55
C ARG A 238 24.35 6.00 -6.90
N LEU A 239 25.55 6.38 -7.33
CA LEU A 239 25.73 7.04 -8.63
C LEU A 239 25.18 6.21 -9.79
N SER A 240 25.48 4.91 -9.86
CA SER A 240 24.92 4.08 -10.94
C SER A 240 23.43 3.79 -10.78
N ARG A 241 22.85 3.88 -9.56
CA ARG A 241 21.39 3.86 -9.37
C ARG A 241 20.76 5.15 -9.88
N LEU A 242 21.29 6.31 -9.50
CA LEU A 242 20.80 7.62 -9.93
C LEU A 242 20.91 7.79 -11.45
N TYR A 243 22.02 7.36 -12.07
CA TYR A 243 22.16 7.38 -13.52
C TYR A 243 21.16 6.45 -14.22
N HIS A 244 20.90 5.27 -13.66
CA HIS A 244 19.89 4.37 -14.21
C HIS A 244 18.49 4.97 -14.14
N LYS A 245 18.11 5.54 -12.99
CA LYS A 245 16.81 6.19 -12.80
C LYS A 245 16.64 7.42 -13.70
N LEU A 246 17.68 8.23 -13.89
CA LEU A 246 17.65 9.33 -14.89
C LEU A 246 17.51 8.79 -16.31
N GLY A 247 18.20 7.69 -16.61
CA GLY A 247 18.06 6.99 -17.89
C GLY A 247 16.62 6.58 -18.17
N ASP A 248 15.96 5.97 -17.19
CA ASP A 248 14.54 5.59 -17.26
C ASP A 248 13.62 6.80 -17.43
N LEU A 249 13.81 7.86 -16.63
CA LEU A 249 13.04 9.10 -16.76
C LEU A 249 13.18 9.75 -18.15
N HIS A 250 14.39 9.82 -18.69
CA HIS A 250 14.61 10.34 -20.04
C HIS A 250 14.03 9.42 -21.12
N PHE A 251 14.03 8.11 -20.90
CA PHE A 251 13.37 7.16 -21.81
C PHE A 251 11.84 7.36 -21.85
N ARG A 252 11.22 7.62 -20.69
CA ARG A 252 9.76 7.91 -20.60
C ARG A 252 9.37 9.23 -21.28
N ILE A 253 10.22 10.25 -21.21
CA ILE A 253 10.02 11.56 -21.87
C ILE A 253 10.41 11.52 -23.37
N ASP A 254 10.77 10.34 -23.90
CA ASP A 254 11.21 10.14 -25.29
C ASP A 254 12.50 10.91 -25.68
N ASP A 255 13.30 11.30 -24.69
CA ASP A 255 14.63 11.91 -24.88
C ASP A 255 15.70 10.80 -24.98
N LEU A 256 15.61 10.04 -26.07
CA LEU A 256 16.41 8.83 -26.32
C LEU A 256 17.94 9.07 -26.24
N PRO A 257 18.52 10.16 -26.81
CA PRO A 257 19.96 10.38 -26.75
C PRO A 257 20.47 10.55 -25.31
N ARG A 258 19.72 11.25 -24.46
CA ARG A 258 20.10 11.42 -23.05
C ARG A 258 19.86 10.14 -22.26
N ALA A 259 18.77 9.42 -22.54
CA ALA A 259 18.50 8.12 -21.93
C ALA A 259 19.67 7.15 -22.16
N GLN A 260 20.12 7.00 -23.41
CA GLN A 260 21.27 6.14 -23.77
C GLN A 260 22.55 6.56 -23.04
N LYS A 261 22.86 7.86 -23.01
CA LYS A 261 24.04 8.38 -22.33
C LYS A 261 24.04 8.05 -20.83
N PHE A 262 22.91 8.27 -20.15
CA PHE A 262 22.80 8.00 -18.72
C PHE A 262 22.79 6.51 -18.40
N LEU A 263 22.08 5.70 -19.19
CA LEU A 263 22.07 4.23 -19.04
C LEU A 263 23.44 3.62 -19.34
N GLY A 264 24.17 4.13 -20.34
CA GLY A 264 25.55 3.72 -20.64
C GLY A 264 26.48 3.98 -19.46
N ARG A 265 26.41 5.18 -18.85
CA ARG A 265 27.17 5.51 -17.63
C ARG A 265 26.78 4.63 -16.44
N ALA A 266 25.49 4.35 -16.27
CA ALA A 266 25.02 3.45 -15.22
C ALA A 266 25.57 2.03 -15.42
N LEU A 267 25.58 1.52 -16.65
CA LEU A 267 26.09 0.20 -16.97
C LEU A 267 27.60 0.11 -16.76
N GLU A 268 28.36 1.10 -17.23
CA GLU A 268 29.80 1.19 -17.04
C GLU A 268 30.16 1.23 -15.55
N GLY A 269 29.47 2.06 -14.77
CA GLY A 269 29.68 2.15 -13.32
C GLY A 269 29.25 0.90 -12.54
N ARG A 270 28.38 0.03 -13.10
CA ARG A 270 28.06 -1.28 -12.52
C ARG A 270 29.07 -2.36 -12.97
N LYS A 271 29.65 -2.22 -14.16
CA LYS A 271 30.70 -3.11 -14.71
C LYS A 271 32.05 -2.95 -14.02
N SER A 272 32.41 -1.72 -13.66
CA SER A 272 33.71 -1.41 -13.06
C SER A 272 33.85 -1.81 -11.58
N ARG A 273 32.88 -2.55 -11.02
CA ARG A 273 32.86 -2.92 -9.60
C ARG A 273 33.42 -4.31 -9.35
N ALA A 274 34.04 -4.45 -8.18
CA ALA A 274 34.61 -5.72 -7.71
C ALA A 274 33.54 -6.80 -7.42
N LEU A 275 32.33 -6.39 -7.02
CA LEU A 275 31.18 -7.28 -6.80
C LEU A 275 30.03 -6.85 -7.72
N MET A 276 29.94 -7.53 -8.86
CA MET A 276 28.90 -7.30 -9.84
C MET A 276 27.59 -7.94 -9.37
N ARG A 277 26.58 -7.12 -9.03
CA ARG A 277 25.20 -7.60 -8.88
C ARG A 277 24.62 -7.83 -10.27
N LEU A 278 24.62 -9.09 -10.71
CA LEU A 278 24.19 -9.47 -12.07
C LEU A 278 22.78 -8.97 -12.41
N GLU A 279 21.87 -8.99 -11.44
CA GLU A 279 20.49 -8.52 -11.64
C GLU A 279 20.44 -7.02 -11.99
N ASP A 280 21.16 -6.19 -11.23
CA ASP A 280 21.23 -4.75 -11.47
C ASP A 280 21.84 -4.44 -12.85
N VAL A 281 22.85 -5.19 -13.26
CA VAL A 281 23.46 -5.05 -14.57
C VAL A 281 22.47 -5.42 -15.67
N ARG A 282 21.78 -6.55 -15.52
CA ARG A 282 20.78 -7.04 -16.47
C ARG A 282 19.66 -6.01 -16.67
N VAL A 283 19.06 -5.52 -15.58
CA VAL A 283 17.96 -4.53 -15.64
C VAL A 283 18.40 -3.26 -16.37
N THR A 284 19.62 -2.78 -16.14
CA THR A 284 20.14 -1.60 -16.85
C THR A 284 20.39 -1.87 -18.31
N ALA A 285 20.96 -3.03 -18.62
CA ALA A 285 21.29 -3.42 -19.98
C ALA A 285 20.02 -3.66 -20.82
N GLU A 286 18.99 -4.29 -20.26
CA GLU A 286 17.68 -4.46 -20.92
C GLU A 286 17.01 -3.13 -21.23
N LEU A 287 17.02 -2.19 -20.27
CA LEU A 287 16.46 -0.86 -20.49
C LEU A 287 17.25 -0.09 -21.58
N LEU A 288 18.57 -0.24 -21.60
CA LEU A 288 19.41 0.34 -22.65
C LEU A 288 19.13 -0.28 -24.03
N VAL A 289 18.95 -1.61 -24.10
CA VAL A 289 18.52 -2.28 -25.33
C VAL A 289 17.19 -1.70 -25.83
N LYS A 290 16.19 -1.54 -24.95
CA LYS A 290 14.90 -0.91 -25.32
C LYS A 290 15.09 0.50 -25.86
N ALA A 291 15.93 1.31 -25.22
CA ALA A 291 16.25 2.67 -25.68
C ALA A 291 16.97 2.69 -27.03
N LEU A 292 17.89 1.75 -27.28
CA LEU A 292 18.61 1.63 -28.56
C LEU A 292 17.69 1.17 -29.69
N LEU A 293 16.82 0.20 -29.45
CA LEU A 293 15.84 -0.28 -30.43
C LEU A 293 14.87 0.83 -30.84
N ARG A 294 14.38 1.60 -29.87
CA ARG A 294 13.49 2.75 -30.13
C ARG A 294 14.19 3.86 -30.93
N ALA A 295 15.50 4.03 -30.72
CA ALA A 295 16.33 4.94 -31.49
C ALA A 295 16.86 4.35 -32.82
N GLN A 296 16.42 3.15 -33.21
CA GLN A 296 16.84 2.45 -34.44
C GLN A 296 18.34 2.08 -34.50
N ALA A 297 19.03 2.04 -33.35
CA ALA A 297 20.42 1.63 -33.23
C ALA A 297 20.55 0.09 -33.06
N PHE A 298 20.12 -0.67 -34.08
CA PHE A 298 19.96 -2.13 -33.99
C PHE A 298 21.27 -2.90 -33.78
N ASP A 299 22.39 -2.40 -34.31
CA ASP A 299 23.68 -3.08 -34.20
C ASP A 299 24.21 -3.05 -32.76
N GLU A 300 24.11 -1.90 -32.12
CA GLU A 300 24.48 -1.73 -30.71
C GLU A 300 23.54 -2.53 -29.79
N ALA A 301 22.23 -2.51 -30.08
CA ALA A 301 21.25 -3.30 -29.34
C ALA A 301 21.55 -4.80 -29.39
N ARG A 302 21.89 -5.33 -30.59
CA ARG A 302 22.28 -6.75 -30.75
C ARG A 302 23.58 -7.09 -30.02
N GLY A 303 24.56 -6.19 -30.07
CA GLY A 303 25.82 -6.36 -29.34
C GLY A 303 25.59 -6.47 -27.83
N LEU A 304 24.72 -5.61 -27.29
CA LEU A 304 24.40 -5.61 -25.87
C LEU A 304 23.53 -6.82 -25.46
N GLN A 305 22.56 -7.23 -26.27
CA GLN A 305 21.75 -8.44 -26.01
C GLN A 305 22.61 -9.71 -25.92
N ARG A 306 23.58 -9.88 -26.82
CA ARG A 306 24.52 -11.02 -26.77
C ARG A 306 25.41 -11.01 -25.54
N TRP A 307 25.67 -9.83 -24.98
CA TRP A 307 26.47 -9.70 -23.77
C TRP A 307 25.70 -10.03 -22.49
N ILE A 308 24.36 -9.88 -22.51
CA ILE A 308 23.49 -10.21 -21.37
C ILE A 308 23.17 -11.71 -21.29
N GLN A 309 23.13 -12.41 -22.44
CA GLN A 309 22.91 -13.87 -22.54
C GLN A 309 24.12 -14.67 -22.08
#